data_AF-A0A8J8AMD4-F1
#
_entry.id   AF-A0A8J8AMD4-F1
#
_cell.length_a   1.000
_cell.length_b   1.000
_cell.length_c   1.000
_cell.angle_alpha   90.00
_cell.angle_beta   90.00
_cell.angle_gamma   90.00
#
_symmetry.space_group_name_H-M   'P 1'
#
loop_
_entity.id
_entity.type
_entity.pdbx_description
1 polymer ?
#
loop_
_entity_poly.entity_id
_entity_poly.type
_entity_poly.pdbx_seq_one_letter_code
_entity_poly.pdbx_strand_id
1 'polypeptide(L)'
;MPILDKLTGAEKKEKVEFVLRLVDRILTNDDIFNDKILLTDTVEEMYLMLRQLALGSKDDNLLNAFEKIAILRYCLQNKSSLDKNILKDVKNSLIHVVSR
;
A
#
# COMPACT_ATOMS: atom_id res chain seq x y z
N MET A 1 -13.94 -9.41 -4.80
CA MET A 1 -13.61 -8.23 -5.63
C MET A 1 -12.72 -8.70 -6.78
N PRO A 2 -13.05 -8.39 -8.05
CA PRO A 2 -12.45 -9.02 -9.23
C PRO A 2 -10.98 -8.64 -9.54
N ILE A 3 -10.39 -7.70 -8.81
CA ILE A 3 -9.00 -7.26 -9.02
C ILE A 3 -8.00 -8.16 -8.27
N LEU A 4 -8.32 -8.56 -7.04
CA LEU A 4 -7.52 -9.50 -6.26
C LEU A 4 -7.43 -10.87 -6.96
N ASP A 5 -8.52 -11.33 -7.56
CA ASP A 5 -8.56 -12.60 -8.31
C ASP A 5 -7.61 -12.58 -9.51
N LYS A 6 -7.48 -11.46 -10.22
CA LYS A 6 -6.53 -11.32 -11.34
C LYS A 6 -5.05 -11.30 -10.91
N LEU A 7 -4.76 -10.93 -9.66
CA LEU A 7 -3.39 -10.85 -9.13
C LEU A 7 -2.96 -12.13 -8.40
N THR A 8 -3.83 -13.12 -8.21
CA THR A 8 -3.47 -14.37 -7.52
C THR A 8 -2.32 -15.14 -8.21
N GLY A 9 -2.20 -15.03 -9.54
CA GLY A 9 -1.08 -15.59 -10.33
C GLY A 9 0.07 -14.63 -10.64
N ALA A 10 -0.01 -13.36 -10.21
CA ALA A 10 0.99 -12.34 -10.50
C ALA A 10 2.28 -12.53 -9.68
N GLU A 11 3.43 -12.29 -10.31
CA GLU A 11 4.72 -12.37 -9.64
C GLU A 11 4.85 -11.31 -8.54
N LYS A 12 5.73 -11.55 -7.54
CA LYS A 12 5.98 -10.60 -6.43
C LYS A 12 6.17 -9.16 -6.94
N LYS A 13 6.95 -9.00 -8.01
CA LYS A 13 7.28 -7.71 -8.62
C LYS A 13 6.04 -6.97 -9.11
N GLU A 14 5.16 -7.64 -9.86
CA GLU A 14 3.94 -7.04 -10.39
C GLU A 14 3.00 -6.55 -9.29
N LYS A 15 2.88 -7.32 -8.20
CA LYS A 15 2.08 -6.92 -7.03
C LYS A 15 2.66 -5.68 -6.35
N VAL A 16 3.99 -5.62 -6.19
CA VAL A 16 4.65 -4.44 -5.61
C VAL A 16 4.49 -3.22 -6.53
N GLU A 17 4.66 -3.38 -7.84
CA GLU A 17 4.44 -2.33 -8.82
C GLU A 17 2.99 -1.81 -8.81
N PHE A 18 2.01 -2.70 -8.64
CA PHE A 18 0.62 -2.31 -8.50
C PHE A 18 0.39 -1.45 -7.25
N VAL A 19 0.92 -1.86 -6.10
CA VAL A 19 0.83 -1.07 -4.86
C VAL A 19 1.52 0.29 -5.04
N LEU A 20 2.69 0.35 -5.70
CA LEU A 20 3.36 1.61 -6.02
C LEU A 20 2.47 2.56 -6.84
N ARG A 21 1.78 2.05 -7.86
CA ARG A 21 0.84 2.85 -8.66
C ARG A 21 -0.32 3.39 -7.82
N LEU A 22 -0.83 2.61 -6.86
CA LEU A 22 -1.87 3.09 -5.94
C LEU A 22 -1.33 4.20 -5.03
N VAL A 23 -0.13 4.04 -4.46
CA VAL A 23 0.50 5.07 -3.64
C VAL A 23 0.69 6.37 -4.44
N ASP A 24 1.22 6.26 -5.66
CA ASP A 24 1.41 7.42 -6.55
C ASP A 24 0.09 8.10 -6.87
N ARG A 25 -0.96 7.31 -7.11
CA ARG A 25 -2.29 7.83 -7.41
C ARG A 25 -2.88 8.58 -6.22
N ILE A 26 -2.70 8.10 -4.99
CA ILE A 26 -3.13 8.82 -3.76
C ILE A 26 -2.29 10.10 -3.56
N LEU A 27 -0.97 10.03 -3.75
CA LEU A 27 -0.08 11.16 -3.52
C LEU A 27 -0.25 12.30 -4.55
N THR A 28 -0.62 11.96 -5.78
CA THR A 28 -0.74 12.92 -6.89
C THR A 28 -2.16 13.49 -7.02
N ASN A 29 -3.18 12.78 -6.54
CA ASN A 29 -4.57 13.19 -6.68
C ASN A 29 -5.22 13.50 -5.32
N ASP A 30 -5.39 14.79 -5.03
CA ASP A 30 -6.05 15.24 -3.82
C ASP A 30 -7.52 14.77 -3.73
N ASP A 31 -8.18 14.46 -4.85
CA ASP A 31 -9.57 13.97 -4.85
C ASP A 31 -9.70 12.63 -4.09
N ILE A 32 -8.71 11.74 -4.24
CA ILE A 32 -8.71 10.45 -3.54
C ILE A 32 -8.43 10.67 -2.06
N PHE A 33 -7.56 11.62 -1.74
CA PHE A 33 -7.24 11.96 -0.36
C PHE A 33 -8.46 12.57 0.37
N ASN A 34 -9.28 13.31 -0.37
CA ASN A 34 -10.47 14.00 0.15
C ASN A 34 -11.70 13.08 0.23
N ASP A 35 -11.79 12.04 -0.62
CA ASP A 35 -12.82 11.00 -0.51
C ASP A 35 -12.38 9.92 0.48
N LYS A 36 -12.89 10.04 1.72
CA LYS A 36 -12.56 9.12 2.80
C LYS A 36 -12.94 7.66 2.51
N ILE A 37 -14.02 7.41 1.79
CA ILE A 37 -14.47 6.04 1.48
C ILE A 37 -13.48 5.43 0.49
N LEU A 38 -13.21 6.14 -0.60
CA LEU A 38 -12.27 5.70 -1.62
C LEU A 38 -10.85 5.52 -1.07
N LEU A 39 -10.40 6.43 -0.20
CA LEU A 39 -9.10 6.32 0.47
C LEU A 39 -9.03 5.09 1.36
N THR A 40 -10.09 4.82 2.14
CA THR A 40 -10.14 3.66 3.06
C THR A 40 -10.09 2.36 2.27
N ASP A 41 -10.90 2.23 1.23
CA ASP A 41 -10.92 1.03 0.38
C ASP A 41 -9.58 0.82 -0.32
N THR A 42 -8.97 1.89 -0.84
CA THR A 42 -7.66 1.80 -1.51
C THR A 42 -6.57 1.35 -0.53
N VAL A 43 -6.55 1.91 0.69
CA VAL A 43 -5.57 1.52 1.71
C VAL A 43 -5.79 0.09 2.22
N GLU A 44 -7.05 -0.36 2.33
CA GLU A 44 -7.35 -1.75 2.70
C GLU A 44 -6.80 -2.73 1.65
N GLU A 45 -7.00 -2.45 0.36
CA GLU A 45 -6.46 -3.25 -0.74
C GLU A 45 -4.92 -3.31 -0.70
N MET A 46 -4.27 -2.16 -0.52
CA MET A 46 -2.81 -2.10 -0.36
C MET A 46 -2.34 -2.92 0.85
N TYR A 47 -3.04 -2.82 1.98
CA TYR A 47 -2.72 -3.59 3.19
C TYR A 47 -2.83 -5.09 2.95
N LEU A 48 -3.91 -5.56 2.30
CA LEU A 48 -4.11 -6.98 2.02
C LEU A 48 -3.01 -7.54 1.11
N MET A 49 -2.63 -6.81 0.06
CA MET A 49 -1.53 -7.20 -0.82
C MET A 49 -0.19 -7.21 -0.10
N LEU A 50 0.15 -6.15 0.63
CA LEU A 50 1.40 -6.08 1.37
C LEU A 50 1.48 -7.13 2.48
N ARG A 51 0.38 -7.46 3.15
CA ARG A 51 0.31 -8.56 4.12
C ARG A 51 0.65 -9.89 3.46
N GLN A 52 0.05 -10.19 2.31
CA GLN A 52 0.34 -11.44 1.59
C GLN A 52 1.80 -11.54 1.17
N LEU A 53 2.38 -10.43 0.70
CA LEU A 53 3.77 -10.38 0.28
C LEU A 53 4.75 -10.43 1.46
N ALA A 54 4.41 -9.81 2.60
CA ALA A 54 5.23 -9.76 3.80
C ALA A 54 5.26 -11.09 4.56
N LEU A 55 4.18 -11.89 4.49
CA LEU A 55 4.11 -13.19 5.13
C LEU A 55 5.24 -14.12 4.63
N GLY A 56 6.19 -14.43 5.52
CA GLY A 56 7.33 -15.29 5.21
C GLY A 56 8.47 -14.61 4.44
N SER A 57 8.38 -13.30 4.17
CA SER A 57 9.47 -12.53 3.58
C SER A 57 10.53 -12.16 4.61
N LYS A 58 11.81 -12.15 4.19
CA LYS A 58 12.94 -11.59 4.95
C LYS A 58 13.41 -10.23 4.40
N ASP A 59 12.65 -9.66 3.47
CA ASP A 59 12.98 -8.39 2.83
C ASP A 59 12.53 -7.23 3.73
N ASP A 60 13.49 -6.62 4.43
CA ASP A 60 13.23 -5.53 5.38
C ASP A 60 12.45 -4.36 4.76
N ASN A 61 12.65 -4.08 3.46
CA ASN A 61 11.91 -3.02 2.77
C ASN A 61 10.42 -3.37 2.64
N LEU A 62 10.10 -4.64 2.38
CA LEU A 62 8.73 -5.11 2.27
C LEU A 62 8.04 -5.16 3.63
N LEU A 63 8.76 -5.58 4.67
CA LEU A 63 8.28 -5.56 6.05
C LEU A 63 8.00 -4.12 6.50
N ASN A 64 8.93 -3.19 6.25
CA ASN A 64 8.74 -1.78 6.56
C ASN A 64 7.55 -1.18 5.81
N ALA A 65 7.40 -1.47 4.51
CA ALA A 65 6.22 -1.02 3.75
C ALA A 65 4.91 -1.55 4.33
N PHE A 66 4.90 -2.82 4.76
CA PHE A 66 3.76 -3.44 5.41
C PHE A 66 3.40 -2.80 6.76
N GLU A 67 4.40 -2.52 7.60
CA GLU A 67 4.19 -1.85 8.89
C GLU A 67 3.61 -0.45 8.70
N LYS A 68 4.17 0.33 7.76
CA LYS A 68 3.70 1.69 7.47
C LYS A 68 2.27 1.71 6.94
N ILE A 69 1.89 0.78 6.06
CA ILE A 69 0.51 0.71 5.57
C ILE A 69 -0.46 0.25 6.67
N ALA A 70 -0.02 -0.61 7.59
CA ALA A 70 -0.85 -1.03 8.73
C ALA A 70 -1.12 0.15 9.68
N ILE A 71 -0.13 1.01 9.93
CA ILE A 71 -0.31 2.26 10.68
C ILE A 71 -1.32 3.17 9.96
N LEU A 72 -1.17 3.34 8.65
CA LEU A 72 -2.07 4.18 7.85
C LEU A 72 -3.53 3.70 7.94
N ARG A 73 -3.73 2.39 7.78
CA ARG A 73 -5.02 1.72 7.91
C ARG A 73 -5.63 1.98 9.30
N TYR A 74 -4.84 1.83 10.36
CA TYR A 74 -5.29 2.12 11.72
C TYR A 74 -5.71 3.58 11.88
N CYS A 75 -4.94 4.54 11.36
CA CYS A 75 -5.30 5.97 11.41
C CYS A 75 -6.65 6.25 10.72
N LEU A 76 -6.90 5.64 9.55
CA LEU A 76 -8.15 5.80 8.82
C LEU A 76 -9.36 5.28 9.59
N GLN A 77 -9.23 4.09 10.20
CA GLN A 77 -10.30 3.46 10.98
C GLN A 77 -10.66 4.27 12.24
N ASN A 78 -9.66 4.87 12.89
CA ASN A 78 -9.85 5.66 14.11
C ASN A 78 -10.18 7.14 13.85
N LYS A 79 -10.38 7.53 12.59
CA LYS A 79 -10.65 8.93 12.18
C LYS A 79 -9.55 9.90 12.62
N SER A 80 -8.32 9.42 12.77
CA SER A 80 -7.15 10.25 13.07
C SER A 80 -6.70 11.03 11.82
N SER A 81 -5.99 12.14 12.03
CA SER A 81 -5.38 12.89 10.92
C SER A 81 -4.39 12.01 10.16
N LEU A 82 -4.55 11.96 8.84
CA LEU A 82 -3.71 11.14 7.98
C LEU A 82 -2.44 11.91 7.61
N ASP A 83 -1.27 11.34 7.88
CA ASP A 83 0.01 11.93 7.50
C ASP A 83 0.43 11.43 6.11
N LYS A 84 0.44 12.34 5.11
CA LYS A 84 0.91 12.06 3.75
C LYS A 84 2.36 11.54 3.73
N ASN A 85 3.17 11.82 4.75
CA ASN A 85 4.53 11.30 4.84
C ASN A 85 4.57 9.78 5.04
N ILE A 86 3.56 9.17 5.68
CA ILE A 86 3.48 7.70 5.81
C ILE A 86 3.35 7.06 4.42
N LEU A 87 2.56 7.65 3.51
CA LEU A 87 2.46 7.17 2.13
C LEU A 87 3.77 7.32 1.36
N LYS A 88 4.53 8.39 1.59
CA LYS A 88 5.87 8.57 1.01
C LYS A 88 6.87 7.51 1.53
N ASP A 89 6.82 7.19 2.82
CA ASP A 89 7.64 6.12 3.41
C ASP A 89 7.32 4.75 2.78
N VAL A 90 6.03 4.45 2.59
CA VAL A 90 5.59 3.23 1.88
C VAL A 90 6.17 3.21 0.47
N LYS A 91 6.03 4.31 -0.29
CA LYS A 91 6.59 4.43 -1.65
C LYS A 91 8.09 4.15 -1.68
N ASN A 92 8.86 4.83 -0.85
CA ASN A 92 10.32 4.70 -0.81
C ASN A 92 10.74 3.26 -0.52
N SER A 93 10.08 2.62 0.44
CA SER A 93 10.34 1.23 0.80
C SER A 93 10.08 0.29 -0.38
N LEU A 94 8.95 0.45 -1.08
CA LEU A 94 8.60 -0.39 -2.22
C LEU A 94 9.49 -0.18 -3.45
N ILE A 95 10.00 1.04 -3.69
CA ILE A 95 10.97 1.30 -4.77
C ILE A 95 12.22 0.44 -4.59
N HIS A 96 12.71 0.26 -3.36
CA HIS A 96 13.85 -0.60 -3.08
C HIS A 96 13.57 -2.09 -3.26
N VAL A 97 12.30 -2.52 -3.23
CA VAL A 97 11.90 -3.91 -3.49
C VAL A 97 11.91 -4.22 -4.99
N VAL A 98 11.49 -3.28 -5.85
CA VAL A 98 11.44 -3.48 -7.31
C VAL A 98 12.76 -3.20 -8.02
N SER A 99 13.67 -2.47 -7.38
CA SER A 99 14.99 -2.14 -7.93
C SER A 99 16.07 -3.21 -7.68
N ARG A 100 15.70 -4.30 -6.99
CA ARG A 100 16.55 -5.48 -6.73
C ARG A 100 16.20 -6.59 -7.72
#